data_AF-A0A1V5W919-F1
#
_entry.id   AF-A0A1V5W919-F1
#
_cell.length_a   1.000
_cell.length_b   1.000
_cell.length_c   1.000
_cell.angle_alpha   90.00
_cell.angle_beta   90.00
_cell.angle_gamma   90.00
#
_symmetry.space_group_name_H-M   'P 1'
#
loop_
_entity.id
_entity.type
_entity.pdbx_description
1 polymer ?
#
loop_
_entity_poly.entity_id
_entity_poly.type
_entity_poly.pdbx_seq_one_letter_code
_entity_poly.pdbx_strand_id
1 'polypeptide(L)'
;MKKSTKYGFKIILLFLFLTACATAQETGKSTVKNNSIPVENQVVVNKGVNYEDYLVDIKSYSTNGGYYQTKYKKEIISILKNLSDKEGLQIVRSSAGFYYDKKSKKTDMLFFGFDTSLKKENNLDYGTFALEVIRENLPAILEEIFKYGFVQSESEIVGVVIGFRWYDAGDEVVNIWIKKEDILLFLDERLTANEMYQRSTVTNSSGRVILLPI
;
A
#
# COMPACT_ATOMS: atom_id res chain seq x y z
N MET A 1 -6.44 21.89 62.71
CA MET A 1 -7.72 21.62 62.02
C MET A 1 -7.47 21.47 60.52
N LYS A 2 -7.47 20.24 59.99
CA LYS A 2 -7.29 19.94 58.56
C LYS A 2 -8.67 19.82 57.88
N LYS A 3 -8.97 20.66 56.90
CA LYS A 3 -10.17 20.52 56.05
C LYS A 3 -9.80 19.68 54.82
N SER A 4 -10.45 18.52 54.72
CA SER A 4 -10.42 17.60 53.58
C SER A 4 -11.53 18.00 52.61
N THR A 5 -11.18 18.30 51.36
CA THR A 5 -12.15 18.59 50.30
C THR A 5 -12.11 17.46 49.28
N LYS A 6 -13.21 16.70 49.22
CA LYS A 6 -13.44 15.60 48.29
C LYS A 6 -13.79 16.16 46.92
N TYR A 7 -13.00 15.84 45.90
CA TYR A 7 -13.35 16.14 44.50
C TYR A 7 -14.12 14.96 43.92
N GLY A 8 -15.39 15.22 43.57
CA GLY A 8 -16.29 14.26 42.95
C GLY A 8 -15.92 14.02 41.49
N PHE A 9 -15.76 12.75 41.16
CA PHE A 9 -15.52 12.19 39.84
C PHE A 9 -16.81 12.32 38.99
N LYS A 10 -16.78 13.05 37.88
CA LYS A 10 -17.87 13.04 36.88
C LYS A 10 -17.39 12.31 35.62
N ILE A 11 -17.88 11.08 35.44
CA ILE A 11 -17.73 10.29 34.22
C ILE A 11 -18.73 10.87 33.20
N ILE A 12 -18.22 11.49 32.15
CA ILE A 12 -19.00 11.83 30.96
C ILE A 12 -18.78 10.71 29.95
N LEU A 13 -19.74 9.80 29.89
CA LEU A 13 -19.81 8.71 28.94
C LEU A 13 -20.42 9.27 27.64
N LEU A 14 -19.59 9.68 26.69
CA LEU A 14 -20.04 10.11 25.37
C LEU A 14 -20.03 8.92 24.41
N PHE A 15 -21.19 8.28 24.27
CA PHE A 15 -21.48 7.35 23.17
C PHE A 15 -21.68 8.16 21.89
N LEU A 16 -20.74 8.04 20.95
CA LEU A 16 -20.98 8.40 19.55
C LEU A 16 -20.86 7.14 18.71
N PHE A 17 -22.02 6.54 18.46
CA PHE A 17 -22.22 5.62 17.35
C PHE A 17 -22.19 6.42 16.05
N LEU A 18 -21.22 6.16 15.19
CA LEU A 18 -21.30 6.49 13.78
C LEU A 18 -21.32 5.17 13.00
N THR A 19 -22.54 4.74 12.71
CA THR A 19 -22.84 3.77 11.67
C THR A 19 -22.80 4.48 10.33
N ALA A 20 -21.97 4.00 9.40
CA ALA A 20 -22.14 4.25 7.98
C ALA A 20 -22.06 2.91 7.25
N CYS A 21 -23.24 2.46 6.79
CA CYS A 21 -23.42 1.39 5.83
C CYS A 21 -22.94 1.86 4.45
N ALA A 22 -22.15 1.05 3.77
CA ALA A 22 -22.05 1.08 2.32
C ALA A 22 -21.91 -0.36 1.84
N THR A 23 -23.04 -0.93 1.42
CA THR A 23 -23.14 -2.24 0.76
C THR A 23 -23.09 -1.99 -0.74
N ALA A 24 -22.07 -2.50 -1.43
CA ALA A 24 -22.07 -2.62 -2.88
C ALA A 24 -22.29 -4.10 -3.22
N GLN A 25 -23.41 -4.37 -3.89
CA GLN A 25 -23.83 -5.68 -4.36
C GLN A 25 -23.58 -5.73 -5.86
N GLU A 26 -22.65 -6.57 -6.32
CA GLU A 26 -22.57 -6.98 -7.72
C GLU A 26 -22.69 -8.50 -7.83
N THR A 27 -23.78 -8.91 -8.47
CA THR A 27 -24.03 -10.27 -8.94
C THR A 27 -23.44 -10.44 -10.34
N GLY A 28 -22.51 -11.36 -10.53
CA GLY A 28 -21.97 -11.71 -11.84
C GLY A 28 -21.50 -13.16 -11.91
N LYS A 29 -22.22 -13.99 -12.66
CA LYS A 29 -22.08 -15.45 -12.74
C LYS A 29 -20.71 -15.91 -13.26
N SER A 30 -20.18 -16.90 -12.56
CA SER A 30 -19.03 -17.72 -12.94
C SER A 30 -19.39 -18.68 -14.08
N THR A 31 -18.50 -18.84 -15.07
CA THR A 31 -18.45 -20.05 -15.90
C THR A 31 -16.99 -20.43 -16.09
N VAL A 32 -16.63 -21.52 -15.41
CA VAL A 32 -15.30 -22.14 -15.37
C VAL A 32 -15.01 -22.85 -16.69
N LYS A 33 -13.81 -22.60 -17.24
CA LYS A 33 -13.08 -23.59 -18.04
C LYS A 33 -11.60 -23.56 -17.63
N ASN A 34 -11.23 -24.60 -16.88
CA ASN A 34 -9.85 -24.97 -16.58
C ASN A 34 -9.13 -25.42 -17.86
N ASN A 35 -7.90 -24.98 -18.05
CA ASN A 35 -6.83 -25.74 -18.70
C ASN A 35 -5.48 -25.09 -18.35
N SER A 36 -4.71 -25.77 -17.51
CA SER A 36 -3.34 -25.43 -17.16
C SER A 36 -2.43 -25.74 -18.35
N ILE A 37 -1.82 -24.71 -18.93
CA ILE A 37 -0.79 -24.79 -19.98
C ILE A 37 0.51 -24.26 -19.36
N PRO A 38 1.70 -24.80 -19.70
CA PRO A 38 2.98 -24.33 -19.17
C PRO A 38 3.18 -22.86 -19.55
N VAL A 39 3.72 -22.06 -18.62
CA VAL A 39 4.05 -20.64 -18.82
C VAL A 39 5.23 -20.53 -19.79
N GLU A 40 4.92 -20.61 -21.08
CA GLU A 40 5.73 -20.06 -22.15
C GLU A 40 5.43 -18.55 -22.18
N ASN A 41 6.48 -17.74 -22.05
CA ASN A 41 6.45 -16.27 -22.00
C ASN A 41 5.75 -15.65 -23.21
N GLN A 42 4.43 -15.63 -23.23
CA GLN A 42 3.65 -14.75 -24.07
C GLN A 42 3.51 -13.43 -23.33
N VAL A 43 4.41 -12.50 -23.64
CA VAL A 43 4.22 -11.08 -23.35
C VAL A 43 2.96 -10.66 -24.10
N VAL A 44 1.80 -10.73 -23.42
CA VAL A 44 0.57 -10.12 -23.90
C VAL A 44 0.82 -8.63 -23.84
N VAL A 45 1.29 -8.07 -24.96
CA VAL A 45 1.42 -6.62 -25.12
C VAL A 45 0.00 -6.06 -25.05
N ASN A 46 -0.37 -5.57 -23.87
CA ASN A 46 -1.64 -4.90 -23.62
C ASN A 46 -1.68 -3.57 -24.39
N LYS A 47 -1.89 -3.64 -25.71
CA LYS A 47 -2.16 -2.47 -26.56
C LYS A 47 -3.46 -1.83 -26.06
N GLY A 48 -3.33 -0.69 -25.39
CA GLY A 48 -4.48 0.15 -24.99
C GLY A 48 -4.63 0.41 -23.50
N VAL A 49 -3.72 -0.05 -22.62
CA VAL A 49 -3.77 0.32 -21.20
C VAL A 49 -3.36 1.78 -21.03
N ASN A 50 -4.30 2.61 -20.60
CA ASN A 50 -4.03 3.98 -20.18
C ASN A 50 -3.51 3.97 -18.75
N TYR A 51 -2.20 4.05 -18.58
CA TYR A 51 -1.59 4.03 -17.25
C TYR A 51 -1.91 5.27 -16.40
N GLU A 52 -2.51 6.31 -16.98
CA GLU A 52 -3.02 7.45 -16.21
C GLU A 52 -4.24 7.09 -15.35
N ASP A 53 -5.01 6.06 -15.71
CA ASP A 53 -6.18 5.59 -14.94
C ASP A 53 -5.79 5.05 -13.55
N TYR A 54 -4.51 4.71 -13.35
CA TYR A 54 -4.00 4.22 -12.08
C TYR A 54 -3.58 5.35 -11.14
N LEU A 55 -3.45 6.58 -11.63
CA LEU A 55 -3.04 7.73 -10.82
C LEU A 55 -4.20 8.21 -9.93
N VAL A 56 -3.86 8.64 -8.72
CA VAL A 56 -4.81 9.33 -7.82
C VAL A 56 -5.30 10.63 -8.48
N ASP A 57 -6.56 11.00 -8.25
CA ASP A 57 -7.06 12.31 -8.71
C ASP A 57 -6.30 13.43 -8.01
N ILE A 58 -5.64 14.30 -8.77
CA ILE A 58 -4.89 15.45 -8.25
C ILE A 58 -5.75 16.32 -7.32
N LYS A 59 -7.06 16.44 -7.59
CA LYS A 59 -7.98 17.24 -6.77
C LYS A 59 -8.28 16.63 -5.40
N SER A 60 -7.97 15.36 -5.20
CA SER A 60 -8.18 14.68 -3.91
C SER A 60 -7.05 14.95 -2.90
N TYR A 61 -5.93 15.54 -3.33
CA TYR A 61 -4.82 15.87 -2.45
C TYR A 61 -5.14 17.04 -1.53
N SER A 62 -4.90 16.82 -0.24
CA SER A 62 -4.85 17.86 0.79
C SER A 62 -3.41 18.24 1.18
N THR A 63 -2.42 17.78 0.41
CA THR A 63 -0.98 17.94 0.65
C THR A 63 -0.25 18.30 -0.64
N ASN A 64 1.08 18.44 -0.59
CA ASN A 64 1.93 18.63 -1.78
C ASN A 64 1.98 17.40 -2.72
N GLY A 65 1.24 16.32 -2.43
CA GLY A 65 1.19 15.13 -3.28
C GLY A 65 0.80 15.43 -4.73
N GLY A 66 -0.13 16.35 -4.96
CA GLY A 66 -0.55 16.74 -6.32
C GLY A 66 0.55 17.43 -7.11
N TYR A 67 1.39 18.23 -6.44
CA TYR A 67 2.57 18.83 -7.04
C TYR A 67 3.56 17.75 -7.49
N TYR A 68 3.90 16.80 -6.62
CA TYR A 68 4.84 15.74 -6.94
C TYR A 68 4.32 14.76 -7.99
N GLN A 69 3.03 14.42 -7.97
CA GLN A 69 2.43 13.58 -9.01
C GLN A 69 2.49 14.26 -10.38
N THR A 70 2.27 15.57 -10.43
CA THR A 70 2.39 16.35 -11.68
C THR A 70 3.84 16.38 -12.15
N LYS A 71 4.78 16.65 -11.23
CA LYS A 71 6.22 16.74 -11.52
C LYS A 71 6.79 15.42 -12.06
N TYR A 72 6.42 14.30 -11.45
CA TYR A 72 6.99 12.96 -11.75
C TYR A 72 6.03 12.04 -12.52
N LYS A 73 5.03 12.62 -13.20
CA LYS A 73 3.98 11.83 -13.87
C LYS A 73 4.55 10.75 -14.81
N LYS A 74 5.59 11.10 -15.58
CA LYS A 74 6.18 10.20 -16.59
C LYS A 74 6.90 9.03 -15.93
N GLU A 75 7.65 9.30 -14.86
CA GLU A 75 8.38 8.33 -14.07
C GLU A 75 7.40 7.37 -13.38
N ILE A 76 6.35 7.91 -12.74
CA ILE A 76 5.29 7.10 -12.11
C ILE A 76 4.66 6.17 -13.15
N ILE A 77 4.22 6.69 -14.29
CA ILE A 77 3.62 5.87 -15.36
C ILE A 77 4.59 4.77 -15.83
N SER A 78 5.88 5.09 -15.94
CA SER A 78 6.89 4.12 -16.37
C SER A 78 7.09 3.00 -15.35
N ILE A 79 7.08 3.32 -14.06
CA ILE A 79 7.11 2.34 -12.96
C ILE A 79 5.89 1.43 -13.05
N LEU A 80 4.68 2.00 -13.10
CA LEU A 80 3.44 1.22 -13.15
C LEU A 80 3.40 0.30 -14.36
N LYS A 81 3.84 0.80 -15.52
CA LYS A 81 3.96 0.01 -16.74
C LYS A 81 4.95 -1.14 -16.59
N ASN A 82 6.15 -0.88 -16.06
CA ASN A 82 7.15 -1.93 -15.92
C ASN A 82 6.72 -3.00 -14.91
N LEU A 83 6.13 -2.59 -13.78
CA LEU A 83 5.60 -3.51 -12.79
C LEU A 83 4.43 -4.35 -13.32
N SER A 84 3.53 -3.76 -14.11
CA SER A 84 2.43 -4.52 -14.70
C SER A 84 2.90 -5.43 -15.85
N ASP A 85 3.71 -4.92 -16.77
CA ASP A 85 4.12 -5.64 -17.98
C ASP A 85 5.18 -6.72 -17.70
N LYS A 86 6.13 -6.47 -16.77
CA LYS A 86 7.27 -7.37 -16.50
C LYS A 86 7.06 -8.25 -15.27
N GLU A 87 6.58 -7.66 -14.19
CA GLU A 87 6.37 -8.37 -12.91
C GLU A 87 4.96 -8.96 -12.80
N GLY A 88 4.08 -8.71 -13.78
CA GLY A 88 2.72 -9.24 -13.79
C GLY A 88 1.81 -8.67 -12.70
N LEU A 89 2.20 -7.56 -12.06
CA LEU A 89 1.42 -6.96 -10.98
C LEU A 89 0.11 -6.35 -11.49
N GLN A 90 -0.98 -6.62 -10.78
CA GLN A 90 -2.30 -6.03 -11.07
C GLN A 90 -2.50 -4.77 -10.24
N ILE A 91 -1.99 -3.65 -10.74
CA ILE A 91 -2.10 -2.37 -10.04
C ILE A 91 -3.58 -1.94 -9.95
N VAL A 92 -3.98 -1.43 -8.79
CA VAL A 92 -5.35 -0.96 -8.55
C VAL A 92 -5.52 0.44 -9.15
N ARG A 93 -6.63 0.67 -9.85
CA ARG A 93 -6.97 1.98 -10.42
C ARG A 93 -7.04 3.06 -9.35
N SER A 94 -6.66 4.29 -9.71
CA SER A 94 -6.68 5.45 -8.82
C SER A 94 -5.96 5.25 -7.47
N SER A 95 -4.87 4.48 -7.46
CA SER A 95 -4.10 4.18 -6.25
C SER A 95 -2.64 4.66 -6.30
N ALA A 96 -2.09 4.96 -7.47
CA ALA A 96 -0.71 5.41 -7.58
C ALA A 96 -0.58 6.91 -7.30
N GLY A 97 0.19 7.28 -6.28
CA GLY A 97 0.32 8.66 -5.85
C GLY A 97 1.15 8.86 -4.57
N PHE A 98 0.97 10.02 -3.94
CA PHE A 98 1.70 10.41 -2.73
C PHE A 98 0.81 10.45 -1.49
N TYR A 99 1.13 9.62 -0.50
CA TYR A 99 0.34 9.42 0.72
C TYR A 99 1.01 10.06 1.92
N TYR A 100 0.25 10.38 2.95
CA TYR A 100 0.78 10.75 4.26
C TYR A 100 0.07 9.96 5.35
N ASP A 101 0.77 9.71 6.46
CA ASP A 101 0.13 9.09 7.61
C ASP A 101 -0.78 10.11 8.32
N LYS A 102 -2.09 9.93 8.15
CA LYS A 102 -3.13 10.75 8.79
C LYS A 102 -3.02 10.77 10.32
N LYS A 103 -2.48 9.71 10.95
CA LYS A 103 -2.33 9.64 12.41
C LYS A 103 -1.17 10.52 12.90
N SER A 104 -0.08 10.58 12.15
CA SER A 104 1.08 11.41 12.48
C SER A 104 0.80 12.92 12.44
N LYS A 105 -0.21 13.34 11.66
CA LYS A 105 -0.52 14.75 11.32
C LYS A 105 0.60 15.50 10.59
N LYS A 106 1.66 14.82 10.16
CA LYS A 106 2.77 15.41 9.39
C LYS A 106 2.45 15.36 7.90
N THR A 107 1.81 16.41 7.41
CA THR A 107 1.35 16.51 6.02
C THR A 107 2.48 16.79 5.02
N ASP A 108 3.66 17.12 5.52
CA ASP A 108 4.92 17.36 4.80
C ASP A 108 5.77 16.08 4.63
N MET A 109 5.35 14.96 5.23
CA MET A 109 6.01 13.67 5.10
C MET A 109 5.20 12.75 4.19
N LEU A 110 5.64 12.67 2.93
CA LEU A 110 4.97 11.93 1.87
C LEU A 110 5.63 10.58 1.59
N PHE A 111 4.81 9.58 1.31
CA PHE A 111 5.23 8.27 0.83
C PHE A 111 4.71 8.10 -0.59
N PHE A 112 5.59 7.79 -1.54
CA PHE A 112 5.12 7.34 -2.84
C PHE A 112 4.51 5.95 -2.71
N GLY A 113 3.38 5.68 -3.33
CA GLY A 113 2.75 4.38 -3.17
C GLY A 113 1.69 4.07 -4.20
N PHE A 114 1.30 2.80 -4.22
CA PHE A 114 0.17 2.29 -4.98
C PHE A 114 -0.31 0.98 -4.36
N ASP A 115 -1.50 0.56 -4.77
CA ASP A 115 -2.05 -0.72 -4.36
C ASP A 115 -1.97 -1.72 -5.51
N THR A 116 -1.74 -2.98 -5.18
CA THR A 116 -1.77 -4.12 -6.09
C THR A 116 -2.82 -5.13 -5.63
N SER A 117 -3.52 -5.72 -6.60
CA SER A 117 -4.51 -6.76 -6.40
C SER A 117 -3.86 -8.13 -6.59
N LEU A 118 -4.14 -9.04 -5.67
CA LEU A 118 -3.63 -10.39 -5.65
C LEU A 118 -4.80 -11.36 -5.53
N LYS A 119 -4.58 -12.58 -6.00
CA LYS A 119 -5.51 -13.69 -5.80
C LYS A 119 -4.94 -14.59 -4.71
N LYS A 120 -5.73 -14.81 -3.66
CA LYS A 120 -5.37 -15.77 -2.61
C LYS A 120 -5.78 -17.16 -3.07
N GLU A 121 -4.80 -18.03 -3.31
CA GLU A 121 -5.04 -19.40 -3.80
C GLU A 121 -4.89 -20.46 -2.70
N ASN A 122 -4.36 -20.07 -1.54
CA ASN A 122 -4.09 -20.95 -0.42
C ASN A 122 -5.01 -20.63 0.77
N ASN A 123 -5.13 -21.60 1.69
CA ASN A 123 -5.90 -21.45 2.92
C ASN A 123 -5.05 -20.86 4.06
N LEU A 124 -4.03 -20.07 3.74
CA LEU A 124 -3.19 -19.45 4.77
C LEU A 124 -4.02 -18.45 5.57
N ASP A 125 -3.71 -18.31 6.86
CA ASP A 125 -4.27 -17.23 7.65
C ASP A 125 -3.75 -15.87 7.15
N TYR A 126 -4.45 -14.81 7.51
CA TYR A 126 -4.13 -13.44 7.10
C TYR A 126 -2.66 -13.08 7.32
N GLY A 127 -2.08 -13.41 8.47
CA GLY A 127 -0.73 -12.99 8.84
C GLY A 127 0.33 -13.70 8.01
N THR A 128 0.16 -15.00 7.82
CA THR A 128 1.07 -15.81 6.99
C THR A 128 0.98 -15.41 5.52
N PHE A 129 -0.23 -15.22 4.98
CA PHE A 129 -0.42 -14.77 3.60
C PHE A 129 0.15 -13.36 3.38
N ALA A 130 -0.09 -12.42 4.30
CA ALA A 130 0.45 -11.07 4.22
C ALA A 130 1.99 -11.06 4.18
N LEU A 131 2.64 -11.92 4.97
CA LEU A 131 4.09 -12.03 4.97
C LEU A 131 4.63 -12.63 3.67
N GLU A 132 3.97 -13.65 3.14
CA GLU A 132 4.31 -14.29 1.86
C GLU A 132 4.27 -13.27 0.72
N VAL A 133 3.15 -12.55 0.56
CA VAL A 133 3.00 -11.58 -0.53
C VAL A 133 3.99 -10.42 -0.42
N ILE A 134 4.30 -9.96 0.80
CA ILE A 134 5.32 -8.94 1.01
C ILE A 134 6.70 -9.47 0.59
N ARG A 135 7.08 -10.67 1.03
CA ARG A 135 8.38 -11.27 0.73
C ARG A 135 8.60 -11.48 -0.77
N GLU A 136 7.57 -11.94 -1.47
CA GLU A 136 7.66 -12.28 -2.89
C GLU A 136 7.70 -11.05 -3.80
N ASN A 137 6.88 -10.04 -3.51
CA ASN A 137 6.63 -8.96 -4.46
C ASN A 137 7.42 -7.68 -4.15
N LEU A 138 7.69 -7.41 -2.87
CA LEU A 138 8.23 -6.11 -2.46
C LEU A 138 9.64 -5.80 -3.01
N PRO A 139 10.61 -6.74 -3.07
CA PRO A 139 11.94 -6.43 -3.59
C PRO A 139 11.91 -5.86 -5.02
N ALA A 140 11.22 -6.54 -5.94
CA ALA A 140 11.09 -6.10 -7.33
C ALA A 140 10.40 -4.73 -7.45
N ILE A 141 9.38 -4.49 -6.62
CA ILE A 141 8.69 -3.18 -6.55
C ILE A 141 9.66 -2.07 -6.13
N LEU A 142 10.42 -2.29 -5.06
CA LEU A 142 11.33 -1.27 -4.53
C LEU A 142 12.47 -0.97 -5.50
N GLU A 143 13.05 -2.01 -6.11
CA GLU A 143 14.07 -1.85 -7.15
C GLU A 143 13.54 -1.00 -8.32
N GLU A 144 12.33 -1.28 -8.81
CA GLU A 144 11.75 -0.53 -9.92
C GLU A 144 11.49 0.93 -9.55
N ILE A 145 10.95 1.21 -8.36
CA ILE A 145 10.72 2.59 -7.89
C ILE A 145 12.04 3.36 -7.80
N PHE A 146 13.08 2.74 -7.24
CA PHE A 146 14.33 3.44 -6.93
C PHE A 146 15.20 3.71 -8.17
N LYS A 147 14.99 3.00 -9.29
CA LYS A 147 15.63 3.30 -10.59
C LYS A 147 15.38 4.74 -11.06
N TYR A 148 14.25 5.34 -10.69
CA TYR A 148 13.85 6.69 -11.13
C TYR A 148 14.31 7.81 -10.20
N GLY A 149 14.87 7.49 -9.03
CA GLY A 149 15.54 8.43 -8.13
C GLY A 149 14.67 9.51 -7.45
N PHE A 150 13.41 9.71 -7.85
CA PHE A 150 12.58 10.82 -7.32
C PHE A 150 12.26 10.67 -5.82
N VAL A 151 12.15 9.43 -5.33
CA VAL A 151 11.99 9.16 -3.88
C VAL A 151 13.22 9.62 -3.08
N GLN A 152 14.39 9.65 -3.70
CA GLN A 152 15.65 10.04 -3.07
C GLN A 152 15.89 11.55 -3.14
N SER A 153 15.52 12.17 -4.26
CA SER A 153 15.87 13.57 -4.55
C SER A 153 15.02 14.60 -3.81
N GLU A 154 13.84 14.23 -3.31
CA GLU A 154 12.93 15.14 -2.62
C GLU A 154 12.96 14.93 -1.10
N SER A 155 13.09 16.02 -0.34
CA SER A 155 13.11 15.97 1.13
C SER A 155 11.75 15.61 1.72
N GLU A 156 10.66 16.05 1.11
CA GLU A 156 9.28 15.76 1.55
C GLU A 156 8.86 14.32 1.24
N ILE A 157 9.50 13.64 0.28
CA ILE A 157 9.27 12.22 0.02
C ILE A 157 10.17 11.43 0.97
N VAL A 158 9.57 10.79 1.96
CA VAL A 158 10.26 10.11 3.06
C VAL A 158 10.30 8.59 2.91
N GLY A 159 9.63 8.04 1.90
CA GLY A 159 9.59 6.59 1.72
C GLY A 159 8.58 6.10 0.69
N VAL A 160 8.28 4.81 0.79
CA VAL A 160 7.33 4.08 -0.07
C VAL A 160 6.23 3.43 0.77
N VAL A 161 5.00 3.41 0.26
CA VAL A 161 3.91 2.60 0.81
C VAL A 161 3.30 1.71 -0.26
N ILE A 162 3.24 0.40 0.00
CA ILE A 162 2.61 -0.55 -0.92
C ILE A 162 1.44 -1.23 -0.23
N GLY A 163 0.27 -1.18 -0.83
CA GLY A 163 -0.91 -1.93 -0.41
C GLY A 163 -1.06 -3.20 -1.22
N PHE A 164 -1.03 -4.37 -0.57
CA PHE A 164 -1.37 -5.64 -1.20
C PHE A 164 -2.81 -5.97 -0.83
N ARG A 165 -3.69 -6.05 -1.82
CA ARG A 165 -5.13 -6.30 -1.66
C ARG A 165 -5.47 -7.69 -2.18
N TRP A 166 -6.34 -8.40 -1.49
CA TRP A 166 -6.91 -9.66 -1.98
C TRP A 166 -8.32 -9.84 -1.43
N TYR A 167 -9.07 -10.75 -2.04
CA TYR A 167 -10.39 -11.12 -1.59
C TYR A 167 -10.35 -12.50 -0.93
N ASP A 168 -10.93 -12.61 0.27
CA ASP A 168 -11.15 -13.88 0.96
C ASP A 168 -12.61 -13.96 1.48
N ALA A 169 -12.84 -13.80 2.78
CA ALA A 169 -14.17 -13.58 3.36
C ALA A 169 -14.68 -12.13 3.17
N GLY A 170 -13.86 -11.28 2.55
CA GLY A 170 -14.09 -9.87 2.25
C GLY A 170 -12.84 -9.23 1.65
N ASP A 171 -12.87 -7.92 1.48
CA ASP A 171 -11.71 -7.15 1.00
C ASP A 171 -10.63 -7.04 2.09
N GLU A 172 -9.55 -7.77 1.89
CA GLU A 172 -8.38 -7.75 2.76
C GLU A 172 -7.27 -6.89 2.15
N VAL A 173 -6.55 -6.15 2.99
CA VAL A 173 -5.38 -5.38 2.58
C VAL A 173 -4.33 -5.37 3.67
N VAL A 174 -3.08 -5.58 3.27
CA VAL A 174 -1.91 -5.23 4.08
C VAL A 174 -1.17 -4.09 3.41
N ASN A 175 -0.91 -3.01 4.17
CA ASN A 175 -0.06 -1.92 3.71
C ASN A 175 1.27 -1.96 4.45
N ILE A 176 2.37 -1.90 3.71
CA ILE A 176 3.71 -1.78 4.27
C ILE A 176 4.28 -0.40 3.95
N TRP A 177 4.67 0.33 4.99
CA TRP A 177 5.26 1.66 4.93
C TRP A 177 6.75 1.57 5.26
N ILE A 178 7.59 1.95 4.31
CA ILE A 178 9.04 1.77 4.37
C ILE A 178 9.71 3.11 4.18
N LYS A 179 10.61 3.47 5.09
CA LYS A 179 11.37 4.72 4.99
C LYS A 179 12.43 4.61 3.90
N LYS A 180 12.68 5.71 3.19
CA LYS A 180 13.67 5.73 2.12
C LYS A 180 15.07 5.37 2.61
N GLU A 181 15.42 5.73 3.85
CA GLU A 181 16.73 5.38 4.43
C GLU A 181 16.90 3.86 4.57
N ASP A 182 15.83 3.14 4.90
CA ASP A 182 15.86 1.68 5.04
C ASP A 182 15.89 0.99 3.67
N ILE A 183 15.19 1.55 2.68
CA ILE A 183 15.23 1.04 1.30
C ILE A 183 16.63 1.20 0.71
N LEU A 184 17.30 2.35 0.95
CA LEU A 184 18.68 2.57 0.50
C LEU A 184 19.64 1.56 1.13
N LEU A 185 19.53 1.32 2.44
CA LEU A 185 20.36 0.30 3.10
C LEU A 185 20.10 -1.11 2.56
N PHE A 186 18.84 -1.42 2.22
CA PHE A 186 18.46 -2.70 1.60
C PHE A 186 19.08 -2.85 0.21
N LEU A 187 18.94 -1.85 -0.65
CA LEU A 187 19.49 -1.86 -2.02
C LEU A 187 21.02 -1.87 -2.05
N ASP A 188 21.67 -1.32 -1.01
CA ASP A 188 23.12 -1.36 -0.82
C ASP A 188 23.62 -2.66 -0.15
N GLU A 189 22.74 -3.66 0.07
CA GLU A 189 23.03 -4.92 0.76
C GLU A 189 23.55 -4.75 2.21
N ARG A 190 23.30 -3.59 2.83
CA ARG A 190 23.68 -3.26 4.21
C ARG A 190 22.61 -3.60 5.23
N LEU A 191 21.46 -4.04 4.75
CA LEU A 191 20.30 -4.40 5.54
C LEU A 191 19.54 -5.50 4.79
N THR A 192 19.25 -6.59 5.48
CA THR A 192 18.50 -7.71 4.90
C THR A 192 17.02 -7.35 4.71
N ALA A 193 16.32 -8.07 3.83
CA ALA A 193 14.88 -7.89 3.65
C ALA A 193 14.10 -8.05 4.97
N ASN A 194 14.44 -9.06 5.79
CA ASN A 194 13.78 -9.28 7.08
C ASN A 194 14.00 -8.11 8.05
N GLU A 195 15.22 -7.56 8.13
CA GLU A 195 15.50 -6.38 8.94
C GLU A 195 14.72 -5.15 8.44
N MET A 196 14.58 -4.97 7.12
CA MET A 196 13.74 -3.92 6.54
C MET A 196 12.29 -4.07 6.96
N TYR A 197 11.74 -5.28 6.88
CA TYR A 197 10.35 -5.55 7.24
C TYR A 197 10.10 -5.28 8.72
N GLN A 198 11.05 -5.64 9.61
CA GLN A 198 10.95 -5.36 11.04
C GLN A 198 11.00 -3.87 11.39
N ARG A 199 11.67 -3.05 10.57
CA ARG A 199 11.74 -1.59 10.73
C ARG A 199 10.56 -0.85 10.07
N SER A 200 9.85 -1.53 9.19
CA SER A 200 8.70 -1.00 8.46
C SER A 200 7.46 -0.93 9.35
N THR A 201 6.53 -0.03 9.02
CA THR A 201 5.20 -0.05 9.65
C THR A 201 4.26 -0.85 8.77
N VAL A 202 3.70 -1.93 9.31
CA VAL A 202 2.72 -2.77 8.61
C VAL A 202 1.33 -2.53 9.19
N THR A 203 0.34 -2.32 8.33
CA THR A 203 -1.06 -2.09 8.75
C THR A 203 -2.04 -3.00 8.03
N ASN A 204 -3.13 -3.36 8.69
CA ASN A 204 -4.22 -4.16 8.10
C ASN A 204 -5.32 -3.31 7.45
N SER A 205 -6.41 -3.96 6.99
CA SER A 205 -7.58 -3.31 6.38
C SER A 205 -8.25 -2.23 7.25
N SER A 206 -8.10 -2.32 8.57
CA SER A 206 -8.62 -1.30 9.50
C SER A 206 -7.62 -0.16 9.74
N GLY A 207 -6.47 -0.15 9.06
CA GLY A 207 -5.36 0.78 9.30
C GLY A 207 -4.71 0.59 10.68
N ARG A 208 -4.90 -0.57 11.33
CA ARG A 208 -4.25 -0.88 12.61
C ARG A 208 -2.86 -1.43 12.33
N VAL A 209 -1.88 -0.98 13.11
CA VAL A 209 -0.53 -1.54 13.05
C VAL A 209 -0.57 -2.99 13.51
N ILE A 210 0.04 -3.86 12.74
CA ILE A 210 0.14 -5.30 13.01
C ILE A 210 1.60 -5.73 13.02
N LEU A 211 1.88 -6.82 13.73
CA LEU A 211 3.17 -7.50 13.68
C LEU A 211 3.00 -8.74 12.82
N LEU A 212 3.85 -8.88 11.81
CA LEU A 212 3.92 -10.10 11.01
C LEU A 212 4.92 -11.08 11.64
N PRO A 213 4.75 -12.40 11.44
CA PRO A 213 5.67 -13.41 11.95
C PRO A 213 6.95 -13.48 11.10
N ILE A 214 7.72 -12.39 11.09
CA ILE A 214 8.93 -12.19 10.27
C ILE A 214 10.09 -13.05 10.78
#